data_AF-B7TW69-F1
#
_entry.id   AF-B7TW69-F1
#
_cell.length_a   1.000
_cell.length_b   1.000
_cell.length_c   1.000
_cell.angle_alpha   90.00
_cell.angle_beta   90.00
_cell.angle_gamma   90.00
#
_symmetry.space_group_name_H-M   'P 1'
#
loop_
_entity.id
_entity.type
_entity.pdbx_description
1 polymer ?
#
loop_
_entity_poly.entity_id
_entity_poly.type
_entity_poly.pdbx_seq_one_letter_code
_entity_poly.pdbx_strand_id
1 'polypeptide(L)'
;LRVQRLDQPYIKKDGKLVPANWNEALTVAAKKLKSTKPNRIAAIAGDLADCESMLLLKEMMQKLGSANIDCRQDRATLIPNNRGSYVFNTTIEGIENADLCLLINTNPKTEAPIINARIRKRYLQGNFPIATVGPDIEYLYHVEKLGNNPNVLNEIARGNHKFCKLLSAAQNPMLIIGQ
;
A
#
# COMPACT_ATOMS: atom_id res chain seq x y z
N LEU A 1 -2.92 22.34 -5.99
CA LEU A 1 -1.94 22.61 -4.89
C LEU A 1 -1.54 24.09 -4.91
N ARG A 2 -2.05 24.92 -3.98
CA ARG A 2 -1.85 26.39 -3.94
C ARG A 2 -1.01 26.90 -2.75
N VAL A 3 -0.66 26.05 -1.79
CA VAL A 3 0.05 26.44 -0.55
C VAL A 3 1.31 25.61 -0.35
N GLN A 4 2.33 26.19 0.28
CA GLN A 4 3.59 25.54 0.69
C GLN A 4 4.28 24.73 -0.41
N ARG A 5 4.33 25.27 -1.63
CA ARG A 5 5.04 24.64 -2.74
C ARG A 5 6.54 24.81 -2.54
N LEU A 6 7.30 23.75 -2.82
CA LEU A 6 8.72 23.88 -3.13
C LEU A 6 8.80 24.48 -4.54
N ASP A 7 9.12 25.77 -4.62
CA ASP A 7 9.11 26.59 -5.82
C ASP A 7 10.50 26.78 -6.44
N GLN A 8 11.54 26.72 -5.61
CA GLN A 8 12.94 26.76 -6.02
C GLN A 8 13.80 25.81 -5.19
N PRO A 9 15.03 25.49 -5.63
CA PRO A 9 15.98 24.74 -4.83
C PRO A 9 16.43 25.50 -3.59
N TYR A 10 16.69 24.77 -2.51
CA TYR A 10 17.26 25.31 -1.27
C TYR A 10 18.44 24.45 -0.83
N ILE A 11 19.47 25.09 -0.27
CA ILE A 11 20.64 24.42 0.31
C ILE A 11 20.83 24.87 1.76
N LYS A 12 21.41 24.00 2.59
CA LYS A 12 21.64 24.30 4.00
C LYS A 12 22.96 25.04 4.17
N LYS A 13 22.92 26.31 4.59
CA LYS A 13 24.07 27.16 4.98
C LYS A 13 23.85 27.61 6.42
N ASP A 14 24.84 27.43 7.29
CA ASP A 14 24.78 27.82 8.71
C ASP A 14 23.52 27.31 9.45
N GLY A 15 23.13 26.07 9.16
CA GLY A 15 21.98 25.42 9.80
C GLY A 15 20.62 25.80 9.22
N LYS A 16 20.52 26.78 8.30
CA LYS A 16 19.27 27.25 7.69
C LYS A 16 19.21 26.95 6.19
N LEU A 17 18.00 26.75 5.68
CA LEU A 17 17.76 26.61 4.23
C LEU A 17 17.79 27.99 3.58
N VAL A 18 18.62 28.14 2.55
CA VAL A 18 18.77 29.36 1.76
C VAL A 18 18.47 29.03 0.30
N PRO A 19 17.70 29.87 -0.43
CA PRO A 19 17.47 29.70 -1.86
C PRO A 19 18.77 29.51 -2.65
N ALA A 20 18.72 28.66 -3.66
CA ALA A 20 19.81 28.40 -4.58
C ALA A 20 19.29 28.21 -6.00
N ASN A 21 20.15 28.41 -7.00
CA ASN A 21 19.83 28.00 -8.37
C ASN A 21 20.07 26.49 -8.56
N TRP A 22 19.54 25.94 -9.65
CA TRP A 22 19.67 24.51 -9.98
C TRP A 22 21.12 24.02 -10.08
N ASN A 23 22.00 24.80 -10.71
CA ASN A 23 23.40 24.42 -10.87
C ASN A 23 24.12 24.28 -9.52
N GLU A 24 23.92 25.23 -8.61
CA GLU A 24 24.47 25.18 -7.26
C GLU A 24 23.93 23.98 -6.48
N ALA A 25 22.61 23.80 -6.44
CA ALA A 25 21.95 22.73 -5.69
C ALA A 25 22.40 21.34 -6.17
N LEU A 26 22.40 21.10 -7.49
CA LEU A 26 22.82 19.83 -8.08
C LEU A 26 24.32 19.58 -7.89
N THR A 27 25.15 20.61 -7.98
CA THR A 27 26.60 20.48 -7.74
C THR A 27 26.89 20.06 -6.30
N VAL A 28 26.19 20.67 -5.33
CA VAL A 28 26.31 20.30 -3.91
C VAL A 28 25.87 18.86 -3.68
N ALA A 29 24.72 18.45 -4.22
CA ALA A 29 24.21 17.09 -4.12
C ALA A 29 25.19 16.07 -4.74
N ALA A 30 25.66 16.33 -5.97
CA ALA A 30 26.59 15.47 -6.68
C ALA A 30 27.93 15.31 -5.93
N LYS A 31 28.48 16.40 -5.37
CA LYS A 31 29.71 16.34 -4.55
C LYS A 31 29.53 15.45 -3.33
N LYS A 32 28.38 15.54 -2.65
CA LYS A 32 28.08 14.70 -1.49
C LYS A 32 27.90 13.23 -1.88
N LEU A 33 27.20 12.94 -2.97
CA LEU A 33 27.01 11.57 -3.47
C LEU A 33 28.35 10.93 -3.87
N LYS A 34 29.20 11.64 -4.62
CA LYS A 34 30.52 11.15 -5.05
C LYS A 34 31.49 10.86 -3.90
N SER A 35 31.37 11.59 -2.79
CA SER A 35 32.22 11.41 -1.61
C SER A 35 31.68 10.38 -0.60
N THR A 36 30.49 9.82 -0.84
CA THR A 36 29.82 8.87 0.05
C THR A 36 30.03 7.45 -0.46
N LYS A 37 30.39 6.53 0.44
CA LYS A 37 30.52 5.10 0.08
C LYS A 37 29.16 4.55 -0.38
N PRO A 38 29.11 3.66 -1.39
CA PRO A 38 27.84 3.15 -1.92
C PRO A 38 26.88 2.58 -0.87
N ASN A 39 27.41 1.81 0.10
CA ASN A 39 26.63 1.22 1.19
C ASN A 39 26.04 2.23 2.20
N ARG A 40 26.40 3.52 2.10
CA ARG A 40 25.90 4.62 2.92
C ARG A 40 24.93 5.54 2.16
N ILE A 41 24.69 5.27 0.89
CA ILE A 41 23.69 5.95 0.07
C ILE A 41 22.40 5.14 0.16
N ALA A 42 21.28 5.78 0.41
CA ALA A 42 19.95 5.19 0.35
C ALA A 42 18.97 6.16 -0.30
N ALA A 43 17.93 5.62 -0.92
CA ALA A 43 16.87 6.40 -1.55
C ALA A 43 15.51 5.88 -1.10
N ILE A 44 14.62 6.81 -0.76
CA ILE A 44 13.22 6.52 -0.41
C ILE A 44 12.34 7.25 -1.43
N ALA A 45 11.61 6.49 -2.25
CA ALA A 45 10.59 7.06 -3.11
C ALA A 45 9.33 7.34 -2.29
N GLY A 46 8.73 8.52 -2.46
CA GLY A 46 7.48 8.88 -1.80
C GLY A 46 6.25 8.34 -2.54
N ASP A 47 5.11 8.29 -1.84
CA ASP A 47 3.87 7.66 -2.36
C ASP A 47 3.27 8.35 -3.60
N LEU A 48 3.67 9.59 -3.86
CA LEU A 48 3.20 10.39 -5.00
C LEU A 48 4.21 10.47 -6.15
N ALA A 49 5.32 9.72 -6.07
CA ALA A 49 6.29 9.64 -7.17
C ALA A 49 5.71 8.81 -8.34
N ASP A 50 5.94 9.28 -9.56
CA ASP A 50 5.56 8.56 -10.77
C ASP A 50 6.55 7.42 -11.09
N CYS A 51 6.15 6.51 -11.98
CA CYS A 51 6.94 5.34 -12.35
C CYS A 51 8.27 5.74 -13.00
N GLU A 52 8.26 6.81 -13.80
CA GLU A 52 9.39 7.35 -14.52
C GLU A 52 10.46 7.88 -13.56
N SER A 53 10.09 8.73 -12.59
CA SER A 53 11.05 9.24 -11.61
C SER A 53 11.60 8.11 -10.72
N MET A 54 10.77 7.13 -10.36
CA MET A 54 11.20 5.96 -9.60
C MET A 54 12.18 5.09 -10.40
N LEU A 55 11.96 4.92 -11.71
CA LEU A 55 12.89 4.21 -12.60
C LEU A 55 14.23 4.95 -12.70
N LEU A 56 14.20 6.26 -12.93
CA LEU A 56 15.42 7.08 -13.00
C LEU A 56 16.22 7.05 -11.68
N LEU A 57 15.53 7.12 -10.54
CA LEU A 57 16.14 6.99 -9.23
C LEU A 57 16.78 5.62 -9.04
N LYS A 58 16.09 4.54 -9.47
CA LYS A 58 16.61 3.17 -9.43
C LYS A 58 17.89 3.03 -10.25
N GLU A 59 17.88 3.52 -11.49
CA GLU A 59 19.07 3.48 -12.35
C GLU A 59 20.23 4.31 -11.79
N MET A 60 19.94 5.49 -11.23
CA MET A 60 20.95 6.32 -10.58
C MET A 60 21.62 5.59 -9.41
N MET A 61 20.81 4.96 -8.55
CA MET A 61 21.30 4.21 -7.39
C MET A 61 22.14 2.98 -7.81
N GLN A 62 21.73 2.28 -8.86
CA GLN A 62 22.51 1.19 -9.46
C GLN A 62 23.87 1.69 -9.98
N LYS A 63 23.91 2.83 -10.68
CA LYS A 63 25.17 3.46 -11.15
C LYS A 63 26.07 3.94 -10.00
N LEU A 64 25.47 4.32 -8.87
CA LEU A 64 26.19 4.66 -7.64
C LEU A 64 26.64 3.41 -6.85
N GLY A 65 26.27 2.20 -7.29
CA GLY A 65 26.60 0.94 -6.62
C GLY A 65 25.84 0.70 -5.32
N SER A 66 24.71 1.39 -5.09
CA SER A 66 23.88 1.21 -3.91
C SER A 66 22.63 0.41 -4.22
N ALA A 67 22.39 -0.64 -3.42
CA ALA A 67 21.17 -1.43 -3.45
C ALA A 67 20.08 -0.91 -2.49
N ASN A 68 20.37 0.13 -1.72
CA ASN A 68 19.48 0.62 -0.65
C ASN A 68 18.38 1.51 -1.23
N ILE A 69 17.34 0.90 -1.78
CA ILE A 69 16.19 1.60 -2.35
C ILE A 69 14.93 1.03 -1.72
N ASP A 70 14.04 1.90 -1.26
CA ASP A 70 12.72 1.51 -0.78
C ASP A 70 11.67 2.54 -1.20
N CYS A 71 10.41 2.13 -1.24
CA CYS A 71 9.26 3.01 -1.41
C CYS A 71 8.23 2.84 -0.29
N ARG A 72 8.46 1.89 0.63
CA ARG A 72 7.53 1.56 1.69
C ARG A 72 7.77 2.45 2.90
N GLN A 73 6.77 3.22 3.29
CA GLN A 73 6.81 4.05 4.51
C GLN A 73 6.25 3.31 5.73
N ASP A 74 5.52 2.21 5.50
CA ASP A 74 4.76 1.41 6.48
C ASP A 74 5.46 0.11 6.91
N ARG A 75 6.69 -0.14 6.44
CA ARG A 75 7.42 -1.41 6.62
C ARG A 75 6.68 -2.64 6.08
N ALA A 76 5.81 -2.49 5.07
CA ALA A 76 5.09 -3.60 4.46
C ALA A 76 6.04 -4.72 4.02
N THR A 77 5.75 -5.97 4.41
CA THR A 77 6.55 -7.13 4.02
C THR A 77 5.94 -7.77 2.79
N LEU A 78 6.33 -7.27 1.61
CA LEU A 78 5.86 -7.80 0.34
C LEU A 78 6.62 -9.08 -0.05
N ILE A 79 5.92 -10.01 -0.70
CA ILE A 79 6.52 -11.24 -1.21
C ILE A 79 7.31 -10.90 -2.48
N PRO A 80 8.64 -11.07 -2.50
CA PRO A 80 9.45 -10.73 -3.66
C PRO A 80 9.00 -11.52 -4.90
N ASN A 81 9.06 -10.89 -6.06
CA ASN A 81 8.72 -11.51 -7.36
C ASN A 81 7.29 -12.05 -7.47
N ASN A 82 6.37 -11.64 -6.60
CA ASN A 82 4.97 -12.02 -6.66
C ASN A 82 4.08 -10.78 -6.78
N ARG A 83 3.76 -10.39 -8.02
CA ARG A 83 2.83 -9.25 -8.25
C ARG A 83 1.47 -9.46 -7.58
N GLY A 84 1.00 -10.71 -7.51
CA GLY A 84 -0.26 -11.06 -6.89
C GLY A 84 -0.33 -10.73 -5.40
N SER A 85 0.80 -10.52 -4.71
CA SER A 85 0.81 -10.25 -3.27
C SER A 85 0.48 -8.80 -2.91
N TYR A 86 0.48 -7.87 -3.87
CA TYR A 86 0.27 -6.43 -3.61
C TYR A 86 -0.68 -5.74 -4.59
N VAL A 87 -1.26 -6.49 -5.53
CA VAL A 87 -2.29 -5.97 -6.43
C VAL A 87 -3.67 -6.48 -6.03
N PHE A 88 -4.70 -5.73 -6.38
CA PHE A 88 -6.08 -6.14 -6.21
C PHE A 88 -6.49 -7.15 -7.30
N ASN A 89 -6.13 -8.43 -7.14
CA ASN A 89 -6.25 -9.47 -8.17
C ASN A 89 -7.68 -9.64 -8.73
N THR A 90 -8.71 -9.50 -7.88
CA THR A 90 -10.12 -9.63 -8.28
C THR A 90 -10.56 -8.56 -9.27
N THR A 91 -9.81 -7.46 -9.39
CA THR A 91 -10.18 -6.21 -10.09
C THR A 91 -11.37 -5.49 -9.46
N ILE A 92 -11.46 -4.18 -9.69
CA ILE A 92 -12.55 -3.36 -9.14
C ILE A 92 -13.91 -3.78 -9.70
N GLU A 93 -13.95 -4.18 -10.98
CA GLU A 93 -15.15 -4.67 -11.65
C GLU A 93 -15.55 -6.07 -11.14
N GLY A 94 -14.57 -6.95 -10.94
CA GLY A 94 -14.82 -8.32 -10.48
C GLY A 94 -15.44 -8.43 -9.08
N ILE A 95 -15.44 -7.35 -8.29
CA ILE A 95 -16.20 -7.26 -7.02
C ILE A 95 -17.68 -7.61 -7.25
N GLU A 96 -18.24 -7.27 -8.42
CA GLU A 96 -19.63 -7.51 -8.75
C GLU A 96 -19.95 -9.01 -8.96
N ASN A 97 -18.95 -9.83 -9.23
CA ASN A 97 -19.10 -11.28 -9.42
C ASN A 97 -18.83 -12.09 -8.16
N ALA A 98 -18.33 -11.45 -7.09
CA ALA A 98 -18.04 -12.13 -5.83
C ALA A 98 -19.35 -12.52 -5.12
N ASP A 99 -19.36 -13.69 -4.47
CA ASP A 99 -20.50 -14.18 -3.70
C ASP A 99 -20.22 -14.23 -2.19
N LEU A 100 -18.97 -14.00 -1.79
CA LEU A 100 -18.57 -13.83 -0.39
C LEU A 100 -17.39 -12.85 -0.32
N CYS A 101 -17.35 -12.03 0.73
CA CYS A 101 -16.24 -11.12 0.99
C CYS A 101 -15.67 -11.32 2.40
N LEU A 102 -14.35 -11.49 2.51
CA LEU A 102 -13.63 -11.46 3.76
C LEU A 102 -12.65 -10.30 3.77
N LEU A 103 -12.84 -9.37 4.70
CA LEU A 103 -11.95 -8.26 4.97
C LEU A 103 -10.95 -8.66 6.06
N ILE A 104 -9.66 -8.45 5.84
CA ILE A 104 -8.59 -8.80 6.77
C ILE A 104 -7.77 -7.56 7.07
N ASN A 105 -7.85 -7.07 8.31
CA ASN A 105 -7.15 -5.90 8.82
C ASN A 105 -7.24 -4.67 7.90
N THR A 106 -8.42 -4.41 7.32
CA THR A 106 -8.63 -3.30 6.37
C THR A 106 -9.88 -2.50 6.73
N ASN A 107 -9.79 -1.19 6.52
CA ASN A 107 -10.92 -0.28 6.46
C ASN A 107 -11.07 0.30 5.04
N PRO A 108 -11.80 -0.38 4.14
CA PRO A 108 -12.00 0.11 2.77
C PRO A 108 -12.64 1.50 2.72
N LYS A 109 -13.40 1.91 3.75
CA LYS A 109 -14.02 3.24 3.80
C LYS A 109 -12.99 4.37 3.86
N THR A 110 -11.87 4.16 4.55
CA THR A 110 -10.81 5.17 4.72
C THR A 110 -9.67 4.97 3.73
N GLU A 111 -9.28 3.72 3.50
CA GLU A 111 -8.11 3.36 2.69
C GLU A 111 -8.43 3.43 1.19
N ALA A 112 -9.59 2.90 0.78
CA ALA A 112 -9.96 2.78 -0.63
C ALA A 112 -11.47 3.02 -0.85
N PRO A 113 -11.96 4.28 -0.75
CA PRO A 113 -13.40 4.59 -0.76
C PRO A 113 -14.15 4.06 -2.00
N ILE A 114 -13.48 3.99 -3.15
CA ILE A 114 -14.05 3.44 -4.39
C ILE A 114 -14.28 1.93 -4.28
N ILE A 115 -13.33 1.19 -3.68
CA ILE A 115 -13.50 -0.24 -3.40
C ILE A 115 -14.66 -0.44 -2.44
N ASN A 116 -14.75 0.35 -1.37
CA ASN A 116 -15.86 0.30 -0.43
C ASN A 116 -17.23 0.58 -1.11
N ALA A 117 -17.28 1.54 -2.03
CA ALA A 117 -18.48 1.85 -2.78
C ALA A 117 -18.91 0.67 -3.69
N ARG A 118 -17.95 -0.05 -4.29
CA ARG A 118 -18.23 -1.25 -5.10
C ARG A 118 -18.68 -2.44 -4.24
N ILE A 119 -18.06 -2.65 -3.08
CA ILE A 119 -18.51 -3.65 -2.10
C ILE A 119 -19.95 -3.35 -1.68
N ARG A 120 -20.26 -2.09 -1.37
CA ARG A 120 -21.63 -1.67 -1.03
C ARG A 120 -22.60 -1.87 -2.20
N LYS A 121 -22.20 -1.54 -3.44
CA LYS A 121 -23.02 -1.80 -4.64
C LYS A 121 -23.36 -3.28 -4.75
N ARG A 122 -22.37 -4.16 -4.59
CA ARG A 122 -22.56 -5.62 -4.61
C ARG A 122 -23.45 -6.11 -3.47
N TYR A 123 -23.22 -5.61 -2.25
CA TYR A 123 -24.04 -5.93 -1.07
C TYR A 123 -25.53 -5.63 -1.28
N LEU A 124 -25.85 -4.48 -1.89
CA LEU A 124 -27.24 -4.07 -2.16
C LEU A 124 -27.98 -4.98 -3.14
N GLN A 125 -27.28 -5.80 -3.93
CA GLN A 125 -27.89 -6.81 -4.80
C GLN A 125 -28.35 -8.06 -4.02
N GLY A 126 -28.01 -8.17 -2.72
CA GLY A 126 -28.36 -9.31 -1.87
C GLY A 126 -27.42 -10.50 -2.02
N ASN A 127 -27.60 -11.51 -1.16
CA ASN A 127 -26.83 -12.76 -1.15
C ASN A 127 -25.32 -12.55 -1.26
N PHE A 128 -24.79 -11.68 -0.39
CA PHE A 128 -23.37 -11.35 -0.34
C PHE A 128 -22.92 -11.20 1.13
N PRO A 129 -22.65 -12.32 1.82
CA PRO A 129 -22.07 -12.28 3.15
C PRO A 129 -20.71 -11.58 3.13
N ILE A 130 -20.55 -10.63 4.04
CA ILE A 130 -19.30 -9.91 4.27
C ILE A 130 -18.88 -10.18 5.70
N ALA A 131 -17.64 -10.57 5.90
CA ALA A 131 -17.05 -10.77 7.21
C ALA A 131 -15.74 -9.99 7.35
N THR A 132 -15.33 -9.71 8.58
CA THR A 132 -14.07 -9.04 8.89
C THR A 132 -13.29 -9.74 10.00
N VAL A 133 -11.98 -9.84 9.82
CA VAL A 133 -11.01 -10.18 10.86
C VAL A 133 -10.09 -8.98 11.02
N GLY A 134 -10.17 -8.29 12.14
CA GLY A 134 -9.43 -7.04 12.33
C GLY A 134 -10.03 -6.12 13.39
N PRO A 135 -9.61 -4.85 13.41
CA PRO A 135 -10.11 -3.89 14.38
C PRO A 135 -11.62 -3.69 14.27
N ASP A 136 -12.22 -3.30 15.38
CA ASP A 136 -13.66 -3.05 15.44
C ASP A 136 -14.01 -1.75 14.69
N ILE A 137 -14.53 -1.90 13.47
CA ILE A 137 -14.88 -0.80 12.56
C ILE A 137 -16.38 -0.79 12.31
N GLU A 138 -16.94 0.41 12.21
CA GLU A 138 -18.31 0.62 11.76
C GLU A 138 -18.38 0.71 10.22
N TYR A 139 -19.13 -0.21 9.61
CA TYR A 139 -19.33 -0.27 8.16
C TYR A 139 -20.71 0.27 7.77
N LEU A 140 -20.86 0.71 6.52
CA LEU A 140 -22.12 1.25 5.97
C LEU A 140 -23.12 0.16 5.53
N TYR A 141 -22.80 -1.09 5.81
CA TYR A 141 -23.54 -2.30 5.48
C TYR A 141 -23.21 -3.36 6.54
N HIS A 142 -24.00 -4.42 6.61
CA HIS A 142 -23.76 -5.47 7.60
C HIS A 142 -22.45 -6.21 7.28
N VAL A 143 -21.60 -6.33 8.31
CA VAL A 143 -20.34 -7.09 8.26
C VAL A 143 -20.27 -7.95 9.51
N GLU A 144 -20.13 -9.26 9.34
CA GLU A 144 -19.92 -10.19 10.46
C GLU A 144 -18.50 -10.02 11.02
N LYS A 145 -18.38 -9.62 12.28
CA LYS A 145 -17.09 -9.48 12.96
C LYS A 145 -16.66 -10.85 13.48
N LEU A 146 -15.62 -11.43 12.89
CA LEU A 146 -15.09 -12.73 13.31
C LEU A 146 -14.09 -12.60 14.47
N GLY A 147 -13.64 -11.38 14.77
CA GLY A 147 -12.73 -11.06 15.85
C GLY A 147 -11.55 -10.20 15.38
N ASN A 148 -10.71 -9.77 16.32
CA ASN A 148 -9.53 -8.94 16.08
C ASN A 148 -8.20 -9.67 16.34
N ASN A 149 -8.25 -10.97 16.65
CA ASN A 149 -7.08 -11.77 16.97
C ASN A 149 -6.56 -12.52 15.72
N PRO A 150 -5.26 -12.45 15.39
CA PRO A 150 -4.66 -13.23 14.31
C PRO A 150 -4.91 -14.75 14.38
N ASN A 151 -5.17 -15.30 15.58
CA ASN A 151 -5.53 -16.70 15.75
C ASN A 151 -6.79 -17.11 14.98
N VAL A 152 -7.73 -16.19 14.74
CA VAL A 152 -8.92 -16.45 13.91
C VAL A 152 -8.51 -16.81 12.48
N LEU A 153 -7.46 -16.18 11.94
CA LEU A 153 -6.93 -16.53 10.61
C LEU A 153 -6.32 -17.93 10.62
N ASN A 154 -5.63 -18.33 11.69
CA ASN A 154 -5.10 -19.68 11.83
C ASN A 154 -6.22 -20.73 11.91
N GLU A 155 -7.31 -20.44 12.62
CA GLU A 155 -8.48 -21.32 12.69
C GLU A 155 -9.17 -21.45 11.34
N ILE A 156 -9.33 -20.35 10.60
CA ILE A 156 -9.88 -20.35 9.24
C ILE A 156 -8.99 -21.16 8.30
N ALA A 157 -7.68 -20.94 8.32
CA ALA A 157 -6.71 -21.63 7.47
C ALA A 157 -6.65 -23.14 7.75
N ARG A 158 -6.90 -23.56 9.00
CA ARG A 158 -6.97 -24.98 9.40
C ARG A 158 -8.35 -25.62 9.19
N GLY A 159 -9.36 -24.85 8.78
CA GLY A 159 -10.72 -25.36 8.60
C GLY A 159 -11.55 -25.50 9.89
N ASN A 160 -11.06 -24.98 11.02
CA ASN A 160 -11.67 -25.15 12.34
C ASN A 160 -12.68 -24.04 12.70
N HIS A 161 -12.77 -22.99 11.89
CA HIS A 161 -13.64 -21.86 12.16
C HIS A 161 -15.02 -22.03 11.51
N LYS A 162 -16.08 -21.53 12.15
CA LYS A 162 -17.47 -21.60 11.62
C LYS A 162 -17.61 -20.99 10.21
N PHE A 163 -16.81 -19.97 9.91
CA PHE A 163 -16.77 -19.27 8.62
C PHE A 163 -16.30 -20.17 7.47
N CYS A 164 -15.53 -21.22 7.74
CA CYS A 164 -15.03 -22.15 6.72
C CYS A 164 -16.16 -22.82 5.94
N LYS A 165 -17.34 -23.02 6.55
CA LYS A 165 -18.52 -23.55 5.86
C LYS A 165 -19.02 -22.60 4.76
N LEU A 166 -19.07 -21.30 5.06
CA LEU A 166 -19.44 -20.27 4.08
C LEU A 166 -18.39 -20.15 2.99
N LEU A 167 -17.11 -20.11 3.38
CA LEU A 167 -15.99 -20.00 2.45
C LEU A 167 -15.93 -21.19 1.48
N SER A 168 -16.25 -22.40 1.94
CA SER A 168 -16.26 -23.62 1.10
C SER A 168 -17.49 -23.70 0.19
N ALA A 169 -18.60 -23.06 0.58
CA ALA A 169 -19.83 -23.02 -0.22
C ALA A 169 -19.80 -21.91 -1.28
N ALA A 170 -18.96 -20.89 -1.11
CA ALA A 170 -18.77 -19.79 -2.05
C ALA A 170 -18.10 -20.29 -3.34
N GLN A 171 -18.65 -19.93 -4.48
CA GLN A 171 -18.10 -20.17 -5.81
C GLN A 171 -17.03 -19.13 -6.18
N ASN A 172 -17.26 -17.86 -5.80
CA ASN A 172 -16.39 -16.73 -6.13
C ASN A 172 -16.03 -15.93 -4.86
N PRO A 173 -15.33 -16.53 -3.88
CA PRO A 173 -14.94 -15.83 -2.68
C PRO A 173 -13.88 -14.76 -2.98
N MET A 174 -14.06 -13.57 -2.39
CA MET A 174 -13.11 -12.48 -2.46
C MET A 174 -12.51 -12.21 -1.07
N LEU A 175 -11.18 -12.24 -0.98
CA LEU A 175 -10.44 -11.92 0.24
C LEU A 175 -9.67 -10.61 0.01
N ILE A 176 -9.90 -9.62 0.88
CA ILE A 176 -9.23 -8.32 0.83
C ILE A 176 -8.35 -8.18 2.06
N ILE A 177 -7.05 -8.04 1.84
CA ILE A 177 -6.06 -7.87 2.90
C ILE A 177 -5.61 -6.41 2.89
N GLY A 178 -5.75 -5.73 4.02
CA GLY A 178 -5.23 -4.39 4.23
C GLY A 178 -3.71 -4.40 4.28
N GLN A 179 -3.09 -3.43 3.62
CA GLN A 179 -1.66 -3.17 3.72
C GLN A 179 -1.39 -2.26 4.91
#